data_AF-A8ZLE3-F1
#
_entry.id   AF-A8ZLE3-F1
#
_cell.length_a   1.000
_cell.length_b   1.000
_cell.length_c   1.000
_cell.angle_alpha   90.00
_cell.angle_beta   90.00
_cell.angle_gamma   90.00
#
_symmetry.space_group_name_H-M   'P 1'
#
loop_
_entity.id
_entity.type
_entity.pdbx_description
1 polymer ?
#
loop_
_entity_poly.entity_id
_entity_poly.type
_entity_poly.pdbx_seq_one_letter_code
_entity_poly.pdbx_strand_id
1 'polypeptide(L)'
;MTTLLKTPTTVTELLQLVDAQVTDPLHPEVIAVELQIEQYPGVREGGDLFEVLAAVTSKPGLLGDRLRAWVQSEYGNDYRLADWRTIPTTRQIEAEKNFEDEF
;
A
#
# COMPACT_ATOMS: atom_id res chain seq x y z
N MET A 1 7.87 -10.79 8.06
CA MET A 1 8.35 -9.53 7.45
C MET A 1 7.60 -9.32 6.16
N THR A 2 6.92 -8.19 6.04
CA THR A 2 6.49 -7.65 4.75
C THR A 2 7.66 -6.79 4.27
N THR A 3 8.17 -7.07 3.08
CA THR A 3 9.30 -6.34 2.53
C THR A 3 8.75 -5.21 1.68
N LEU A 4 9.05 -3.97 2.05
CA LEU A 4 8.74 -2.80 1.23
C LEU A 4 9.85 -2.58 0.22
N LEU A 5 9.46 -2.39 -1.03
CA LEU A 5 10.37 -2.30 -2.16
C LEU A 5 10.40 -0.87 -2.67
N LYS A 6 11.22 -0.02 -2.02
CA LYS A 6 11.44 1.39 -2.37
C LYS A 6 10.16 2.26 -2.26
N THR A 7 10.31 3.52 -1.85
CA THR A 7 9.21 4.50 -1.80
C THR A 7 9.18 5.30 -3.11
N PRO A 8 8.35 4.93 -4.10
CA PRO A 8 8.16 5.74 -5.30
C PRO A 8 7.55 7.10 -4.94
N THR A 9 7.84 8.11 -5.76
CA THR A 9 7.37 9.49 -5.54
C THR A 9 6.06 9.80 -6.25
N THR A 10 5.63 8.94 -7.17
CA THR A 10 4.39 9.09 -7.94
C THR A 10 3.65 7.75 -8.06
N VAL A 11 2.34 7.82 -8.27
CA VAL A 11 1.50 6.62 -8.51
C VAL A 11 1.98 5.87 -9.74
N THR A 12 2.36 6.56 -10.81
CA THR A 12 2.85 5.92 -12.04
C THR A 12 4.12 5.09 -11.80
N GLU A 13 5.09 5.62 -11.06
CA GLU A 13 6.30 4.87 -10.69
C GLU A 13 5.99 3.66 -9.81
N LEU A 14 5.04 3.81 -8.88
CA LEU A 14 4.59 2.72 -8.02
C LEU A 14 3.97 1.58 -8.84
N LEU A 15 3.05 1.91 -9.74
CA LEU A 15 2.37 0.91 -10.56
C LEU A 15 3.35 0.18 -11.47
N GLN A 16 4.30 0.89 -12.09
CA GLN A 16 5.36 0.27 -12.91
C GLN A 16 6.22 -0.70 -12.09
N LEU A 17 6.56 -0.33 -10.86
CA LEU A 17 7.35 -1.17 -9.95
C LEU A 17 6.59 -2.43 -9.51
N VAL A 18 5.29 -2.31 -9.27
CA VAL A 18 4.44 -3.44 -8.92
C VAL A 18 4.20 -4.34 -10.14
N ASP A 19 3.87 -3.78 -11.30
CA ASP A 19 3.64 -4.52 -12.53
C ASP A 19 4.85 -5.34 -12.98
N ALA A 20 6.07 -4.84 -12.73
CA ALA A 20 7.31 -5.55 -13.02
C ALA A 20 7.52 -6.80 -12.14
N GLN A 21 6.78 -6.92 -11.04
CA GLN A 21 6.90 -8.01 -10.06
C GLN A 21 5.67 -8.92 -10.02
N VAL A 22 4.53 -8.45 -10.53
CA VAL A 22 3.30 -9.23 -10.59
C VAL A 22 3.34 -10.20 -11.76
N THR A 23 3.44 -11.49 -11.42
CA THR A 23 3.38 -12.61 -12.38
C THR A 23 1.93 -12.99 -12.68
N ASP A 24 1.08 -13.05 -11.65
CA ASP A 24 -0.37 -13.30 -11.75
C ASP A 24 -1.15 -12.03 -11.35
N PRO A 25 -1.82 -11.35 -12.30
CA PRO A 25 -2.61 -10.16 -12.00
C PRO A 25 -3.83 -10.41 -11.11
N LEU A 26 -4.46 -11.59 -11.15
CA LEU A 26 -5.65 -11.90 -10.33
C LEU A 26 -5.27 -12.19 -8.87
N HIS A 27 -4.06 -12.70 -8.65
CA HIS A 27 -3.54 -13.03 -7.33
C HIS A 27 -2.16 -12.40 -7.11
N PRO A 28 -2.10 -11.05 -7.01
CA PRO A 28 -0.85 -10.32 -6.94
C PRO A 28 -0.09 -10.61 -5.64
N GLU A 29 1.15 -11.07 -5.77
CA GLU A 29 2.08 -11.23 -4.64
C GLU A 29 2.58 -9.89 -4.09
N VAL A 30 2.52 -8.84 -4.91
CA VAL A 30 2.90 -7.48 -4.56
C VAL A 30 1.77 -6.55 -4.97
N ILE A 31 1.36 -5.66 -4.06
CA ILE A 31 0.29 -4.70 -4.28
C ILE A 31 0.80 -3.28 -4.06
N ALA A 32 0.24 -2.34 -4.82
CA ALA A 32 0.43 -0.91 -4.58
C ALA A 32 -0.52 -0.46 -3.47
N VAL A 33 0.00 0.28 -2.50
CA VAL A 33 -0.82 0.92 -1.47
C VAL A 33 -0.49 2.40 -1.36
N GLU A 34 -1.50 3.17 -1.03
CA GLU A 34 -1.38 4.54 -0.55
C GLU A 34 -1.75 4.57 0.92
N LEU A 35 -0.91 5.21 1.71
CA LEU A 35 -0.98 5.27 3.16
C LEU A 35 -1.18 6.73 3.54
N GLN A 36 -2.12 6.99 4.44
CA GLN A 36 -2.23 8.27 5.11
C GLN A 36 -1.65 8.11 6.52
N ILE A 37 -0.59 8.85 6.80
CA ILE A 37 0.12 8.81 8.07
C ILE A 37 -0.14 10.11 8.81
N GLU A 38 -0.50 10.00 10.08
CA GLU A 38 -0.67 11.14 10.97
C GLU A 38 0.52 11.21 11.93
N GLN A 39 1.16 12.37 12.01
CA GLN A 39 2.11 12.69 13.07
C GLN A 39 1.35 13.13 14.31
N TYR A 40 1.18 12.23 15.27
CA TYR A 40 0.47 12.44 16.52
C TYR A 40 1.45 12.58 17.70
N PRO A 41 1.86 13.80 18.10
CA PRO A 41 2.77 14.02 19.24
C PRO A 41 2.11 13.86 20.62
N GLY A 42 0.96 13.17 20.72
CA GLY A 42 0.30 12.91 22.01
C GLY A 42 -0.52 14.07 22.59
N VAL A 43 -0.74 15.16 21.83
CA VAL A 43 -1.49 16.34 22.27
C VAL A 43 -2.86 16.41 21.57
N ARG A 44 -3.90 16.82 22.31
CA ARG A 44 -5.31 16.87 21.86
C ARG A 44 -5.56 17.98 20.82
N GLU A 45 -4.96 17.90 19.64
CA GLU A 45 -5.43 18.58 18.42
C GLU A 45 -4.66 18.02 17.22
N GLY A 46 -5.36 17.82 16.11
CA GLY A 46 -4.99 16.94 14.99
C GLY A 46 -3.55 17.05 14.54
N GLY A 47 -2.92 15.89 14.37
CA GLY A 47 -1.58 15.77 13.84
C GLY A 47 -1.50 16.12 12.36
N ASP A 48 -0.29 16.46 11.89
CA ASP A 48 -0.06 16.67 10.46
C ASP A 48 -0.24 15.36 9.71
N LEU A 49 -1.04 15.40 8.63
CA LEU A 49 -1.31 14.26 7.76
C LEU A 49 -0.44 14.36 6.51
N PHE A 50 0.17 13.25 6.12
CA PHE A 50 0.90 13.13 4.85
C PHE A 50 0.66 11.77 4.21
N GLU A 51 0.85 11.73 2.90
CA GLU A 51 0.60 10.55 2.08
C GLU A 51 1.91 9.85 1.72
N VAL A 52 1.88 8.51 1.71
CA VAL A 52 3.02 7.69 1.32
C VAL A 52 2.57 6.60 0.38
N LEU A 53 3.31 6.47 -0.72
CA LEU A 53 3.14 5.43 -1.73
C LEU A 53 4.11 4.28 -1.48
N ALA A 54 3.60 3.05 -1.44
CA ALA A 54 4.41 1.89 -1.08
C ALA A 54 4.00 0.64 -1.87
N ALA A 55 5.00 -0.15 -2.27
CA ALA A 55 4.80 -1.49 -2.82
C ALA A 55 4.97 -2.51 -1.70
N VAL A 56 3.92 -3.31 -1.47
CA VAL A 56 3.81 -4.19 -0.30
C VAL A 56 3.62 -5.62 -0.75
N THR A 57 4.38 -6.55 -0.17
CA THR A 57 4.12 -7.98 -0.38
C THR A 57 2.75 -8.35 0.19
N SER A 58 1.85 -8.79 -0.68
CA SER A 58 0.51 -9.24 -0.36
C SER A 58 0.57 -10.57 0.39
N LYS A 59 -0.01 -10.60 1.59
CA LYS A 59 -0.44 -11.85 2.24
C LYS A 59 -1.86 -11.63 2.75
N PRO A 60 -2.82 -12.51 2.42
CA PRO A 60 -4.21 -12.34 2.80
C PRO A 60 -4.40 -12.11 4.31
N GLY A 61 -5.29 -11.20 4.66
CA GLY A 61 -5.81 -11.03 6.03
C GLY A 61 -4.95 -10.27 7.04
N LEU A 62 -3.74 -9.82 6.70
CA LEU A 62 -2.83 -9.16 7.67
C LEU A 62 -2.25 -7.82 7.19
N LEU A 63 -2.80 -7.24 6.12
CA LEU A 63 -2.21 -6.05 5.51
C LEU A 63 -2.22 -4.84 6.46
N GLY A 64 -3.37 -4.48 7.02
CA GLY A 64 -3.51 -3.32 7.90
C GLY A 64 -2.61 -3.36 9.15
N ASP A 65 -2.50 -4.52 9.81
CA ASP A 65 -1.62 -4.67 10.98
C ASP A 65 -0.14 -4.50 10.64
N ARG A 66 0.26 -4.99 9.47
CA ARG A 66 1.64 -4.84 9.00
C ARG A 66 1.95 -3.41 8.59
N LEU A 67 1.00 -2.72 7.95
CA LEU A 67 1.15 -1.31 7.63
C LEU A 67 1.29 -0.47 8.91
N ARG A 68 0.48 -0.74 9.94
CA ARG A 68 0.63 -0.10 11.26
C ARG A 68 2.01 -0.35 11.88
N ALA A 69 2.47 -1.59 11.91
CA ALA A 69 3.78 -1.95 12.44
C ALA A 69 4.92 -1.29 11.65
N TRP A 70 4.77 -1.20 10.33
CA TRP A 70 5.74 -0.51 9.47
C TRP A 70 5.80 0.99 9.76
N VAL A 71 4.66 1.68 9.85
CA VAL A 71 4.62 3.12 10.16
C VAL A 71 5.35 3.42 11.47
N GLN A 72 5.11 2.61 12.51
CA GLN A 72 5.81 2.76 13.79
C GLN A 72 7.31 2.50 13.69
N SER A 73 7.73 1.54 12.88
CA SER A 73 9.15 1.22 12.68
C SER A 73 9.90 2.30 11.91
N GLU A 74 9.26 2.95 10.93
CA GLU A 74 9.91 3.89 10.02
C GLU A 74 9.90 5.31 10.58
N TYR A 75 8.76 5.75 11.12
CA TYR A 75 8.56 7.14 11.56
C TYR A 75 8.65 7.30 13.08
N GLY A 76 8.53 6.20 13.84
CA GLY A 76 8.59 6.21 15.30
C GLY A 76 7.22 6.29 15.97
N ASN A 77 7.24 6.38 17.30
CA ASN A 77 6.04 6.27 18.13
C ASN A 77 5.08 7.46 18.03
N ASP A 78 5.55 8.60 17.52
CA ASP A 78 4.74 9.80 17.31
C ASP A 78 3.97 9.74 15.99
N TYR A 79 3.98 8.62 15.28
CA TYR A 79 3.30 8.46 14.00
C TYR A 79 2.37 7.25 14.01
N ARG A 80 1.21 7.40 13.38
CA ARG A 80 0.24 6.32 13.23
C ARG A 80 -0.34 6.27 11.83
N LEU A 81 -0.70 5.06 11.40
CA LEU A 81 -1.48 4.87 10.20
C LEU A 81 -2.90 5.39 10.45
N ALA A 82 -3.30 6.44 9.74
CA ALA A 82 -4.63 7.03 9.82
C ALA A 82 -5.60 6.30 8.87
N ASP A 83 -5.20 6.13 7.62
CA ASP A 83 -5.97 5.43 6.59
C ASP A 83 -5.04 4.74 5.58
N TRP A 84 -5.58 3.81 4.80
CA TRP A 84 -4.86 3.18 3.69
C TRP A 84 -5.82 2.59 2.66
N ARG A 85 -5.36 2.59 1.40
CA ARG A 85 -6.08 1.94 0.30
C ARG A 85 -5.12 1.21 -0.64
N THR A 86 -5.61 0.13 -1.24
CA THR A 86 -4.92 -0.53 -2.34
C THR A 86 -5.18 0.23 -3.63
N ILE A 87 -4.15 0.36 -4.46
CA ILE A 87 -4.26 0.91 -5.81
C ILE A 87 -4.15 -0.27 -6.79
N PRO A 88 -5.23 -0.64 -7.50
CA PRO A 88 -5.14 -1.67 -8.51
C PRO A 88 -4.30 -1.18 -9.70
N THR A 89 -3.47 -2.06 -10.24
CA THR A 89 -2.73 -1.86 -11.48
C THR A 89 -3.65 -1.98 -12.68
N THR A 90 -3.23 -1.42 -13.83
CA THR A 90 -3.99 -1.59 -15.08
C THR A 90 -4.16 -3.06 -15.45
N ARG A 91 -3.12 -3.89 -15.23
CA ARG A 91 -3.17 -5.33 -15.49
C ARG A 91 -4.16 -6.07 -14.59
N GLN A 92 -4.32 -5.65 -13.34
CA GLN A 92 -5.35 -6.17 -12.43
C GLN A 92 -6.75 -5.84 -12.93
N ILE A 93 -6.99 -4.56 -13.26
CA ILE A 93 -8.30 -4.11 -13.75
C ILE A 93 -8.69 -4.85 -15.05
N GLU A 94 -7.75 -5.07 -15.95
CA GLU A 94 -7.98 -5.83 -17.18
C GLU A 94 -8.26 -7.31 -16.91
N ALA A 95 -7.51 -7.93 -15.99
CA ALA A 95 -7.71 -9.33 -15.64
C ALA A 95 -9.06 -9.56 -14.93
N GLU A 96 -9.47 -8.67 -14.03
CA GLU A 96 -10.78 -8.71 -13.37
C GLU A 96 -11.92 -8.56 -14.38
N LYS A 97 -11.81 -7.62 -15.33
CA LYS A 97 -12.81 -7.45 -16.39
C LYS A 97 -12.97 -8.68 -17.27
N ASN A 98 -11.86 -9.27 -17.72
CA ASN A 98 -11.89 -10.48 -18.53
C ASN A 98 -12.50 -11.67 -17.77
N PHE A 99 -12.28 -11.74 -16.45
CA PHE A 99 -12.88 -12.76 -15.61
C PHE A 99 -14.40 -12.55 -15.44
N GLU A 100 -14.86 -11.30 -15.29
CA GLU A 100 -16.29 -10.96 -15.22
C GLU A 100 -17.02 -11.23 -16.55
N ASP A 101 -16.36 -11.02 -17.69
CA ASP A 101 -16.94 -11.28 -19.02
C ASP A 101 -17.01 -12.78 -19.39
N GLU A 102 -16.30 -13.66 -18.67
CA GLU A 102 -16.30 -15.12 -18.87
C GLU A 102 -17.46 -15.87 -18.18
N PHE A 103 -18.28 -15.21 -17.34
CA PHE A 103 -19.37 -15.80 -16.56
C PHE A 103 -20.73 -15.12 -16.79
#